data_AF-A0A435B6Z7-F1
#
_entry.id   AF-A0A435B6Z7-F1
#
_cell.length_a   1.000
_cell.length_b   1.000
_cell.length_c   1.000
_cell.angle_alpha   90.00
_cell.angle_beta   90.00
_cell.angle_gamma   90.00
#
_symmetry.space_group_name_H-M   'P 1'
#
loop_
_entity.id
_entity.type
_entity.pdbx_description
1 polymer ?
#
loop_
_entity_poly.entity_id
_entity_poly.type
_entity_poly.pdbx_seq_one_letter_code
_entity_poly.pdbx_strand_id
1 'polypeptide(L)'
;MAGTELFREHHVITQDLAPKSLLLSLLAKNKLFNLNAPQNLLNLPTDRKLAQSLDISPHPGGPLGTYGKRLTEALGKIERSRDFAAASAGAAARIAVLMDKEGH
;
A
#
# COMPACT_ATOMS: atom_id res chain seq x y z
N MET A 1 -0.23 34.91 -5.89
CA MET A 1 -0.04 33.85 -6.90
C MET A 1 0.39 32.60 -6.16
N ALA A 2 -0.40 31.53 -6.16
CA ALA A 2 0.05 30.27 -5.59
C ALA A 2 1.10 29.70 -6.55
N GLY A 3 2.36 29.59 -6.11
CA GLY A 3 3.40 28.95 -6.89
C GLY A 3 3.01 27.50 -7.17
N THR A 4 3.27 27.02 -8.38
CA THR A 4 3.09 25.61 -8.71
C THR A 4 3.97 24.78 -7.77
N GLU A 5 3.37 23.85 -7.04
CA GLU A 5 4.09 22.94 -6.15
C GLU A 5 5.10 22.13 -6.98
N LEU A 6 6.40 22.24 -6.67
CA LEU A 6 7.47 21.59 -7.45
C LEU A 6 7.52 20.08 -7.24
N PHE A 7 7.12 19.63 -6.06
CA PHE A 7 7.05 18.23 -5.67
C PHE A 7 5.66 17.93 -5.13
N ARG A 8 5.16 16.73 -5.33
CA ARG A 8 3.91 16.27 -4.70
C ARG A 8 4.10 14.89 -4.10
N GLU A 9 3.37 14.66 -3.01
CA GLU A 9 3.30 13.34 -2.39
C GLU A 9 2.70 12.31 -3.35
N HIS A 10 3.34 11.15 -3.40
CA HIS A 10 2.97 10.01 -4.23
C HIS A 10 2.99 8.74 -3.38
N HIS A 11 1.86 8.03 -3.34
CA HIS A 11 1.77 6.75 -2.67
C HIS A 11 2.50 5.65 -3.44
N VAL A 12 3.44 4.97 -2.79
CA VAL A 12 4.17 3.83 -3.36
C VAL A 12 3.24 2.63 -3.54
N ILE A 13 2.58 2.20 -2.46
CA ILE A 13 1.38 1.37 -2.54
C ILE A 13 0.20 2.30 -2.76
N THR A 14 -0.33 2.28 -3.97
CA THR A 14 -1.34 3.25 -4.40
C THR A 14 -2.70 3.03 -3.76
N GLN A 15 -3.47 4.11 -3.66
CA GLN A 15 -4.81 4.10 -3.08
C GLN A 15 -5.80 3.21 -3.84
N ASP A 16 -5.60 3.01 -5.15
CA ASP A 16 -6.44 2.14 -5.98
C ASP A 16 -6.05 0.65 -5.89
N LEU A 17 -4.82 0.34 -5.45
CA LEU A 17 -4.33 -1.04 -5.32
C LEU A 17 -4.52 -1.58 -3.91
N ALA A 18 -4.23 -0.76 -2.88
CA ALA A 18 -4.35 -1.16 -1.48
C ALA A 18 -5.67 -1.89 -1.13
N PRO A 19 -6.86 -1.40 -1.50
CA PRO A 19 -8.12 -2.07 -1.15
C PRO A 19 -8.35 -3.39 -1.89
N LYS A 20 -7.56 -3.71 -2.94
CA LYS A 20 -7.67 -4.97 -3.70
C LYS A 20 -6.84 -6.10 -3.10
N SER A 21 -5.95 -5.80 -2.15
CA SER A 21 -5.17 -6.82 -1.44
C SER A 21 -5.81 -7.15 -0.10
N LEU A 22 -6.12 -8.43 0.10
CA LEU A 22 -6.58 -8.96 1.37
C LEU A 22 -5.49 -8.84 2.44
N LEU A 23 -4.23 -9.07 2.07
CA LEU A 23 -3.09 -8.90 2.97
C LEU A 23 -3.00 -7.48 3.51
N LEU A 24 -2.98 -6.48 2.62
CA LEU A 24 -2.87 -5.07 3.04
C LEU A 24 -4.10 -4.64 3.86
N SER A 25 -5.28 -5.12 3.51
CA SER A 25 -6.51 -4.86 4.27
C SER A 25 -6.45 -5.44 5.68
N LEU A 26 -5.96 -6.68 5.84
CA LEU A 26 -5.77 -7.31 7.15
C LEU A 26 -4.71 -6.60 7.98
N LEU A 27 -3.57 -6.23 7.38
CA LEU A 27 -2.53 -5.48 8.06
C LEU A 27 -3.03 -4.10 8.51
N ALA A 28 -3.79 -3.40 7.67
CA ALA A 28 -4.40 -2.11 8.03
C ALA A 28 -5.38 -2.25 9.19
N LYS A 29 -6.27 -3.25 9.15
CA LYS A 29 -7.22 -3.54 10.24
C LYS A 29 -6.53 -3.79 11.57
N ASN A 30 -5.34 -4.41 11.54
CA ASN A 30 -4.54 -4.70 12.73
C ASN A 30 -3.52 -3.59 13.07
N LYS A 31 -3.61 -2.41 12.44
CA LYS A 31 -2.67 -1.27 12.65
C LYS A 31 -1.20 -1.59 12.34
N LEU A 32 -0.95 -2.60 11.52
CA LEU A 32 0.39 -3.02 11.06
C LEU A 32 0.76 -2.40 9.71
N PHE A 33 -0.20 -1.79 9.02
CA PHE A 33 0.00 -1.06 7.78
C PHE A 33 -0.84 0.22 7.80
N ASN A 34 -0.26 1.34 7.35
CA ASN A 34 -0.98 2.58 7.17
C ASN A 34 -0.66 3.14 5.78
N LEU A 35 -1.69 3.22 4.94
CA LEU A 35 -1.60 3.69 3.57
C LEU A 35 -1.01 5.11 3.48
N ASN A 36 -1.33 5.96 4.45
CA ASN A 36 -0.90 7.36 4.49
C ASN A 36 0.32 7.58 5.39
N ALA A 37 1.00 6.51 5.80
CA ALA A 37 2.22 6.66 6.58
C ALA A 37 3.34 7.27 5.74
N PRO A 38 4.21 8.11 6.32
CA PRO A 38 5.34 8.71 5.61
C PRO A 38 6.22 7.68 4.88
N GLN A 39 6.32 6.45 5.41
CA GLN A 39 7.07 5.36 4.80
C GLN A 39 6.48 4.85 3.47
N ASN A 40 5.20 5.14 3.18
CA ASN A 40 4.53 4.79 1.93
C ASN A 40 4.44 5.99 0.96
N LEU A 41 5.06 7.12 1.30
CA LEU A 41 4.99 8.36 0.52
C LEU A 41 6.35 8.71 -0.06
N LEU A 42 6.36 9.15 -1.31
CA LEU A 42 7.51 9.76 -1.99
C LEU A 42 7.13 11.15 -2.48
N ASN A 43 8.05 12.09 -2.38
CA ASN A 43 7.90 13.39 -3.03
C ASN A 43 8.46 13.32 -4.44
N LEU A 44 7.58 13.37 -5.44
CA LEU A 44 7.97 13.29 -6.85
C LEU A 44 7.78 14.65 -7.54
N PRO A 45 8.67 15.02 -8.48
CA PRO A 45 8.53 16.25 -9.24
C PRO A 45 7.19 16.32 -9.99
N THR A 46 6.51 17.45 -9.91
CA THR A 46 5.26 17.67 -10.65
C THR A 46 5.50 17.92 -12.14
N ASP A 47 6.69 18.43 -12.48
CA ASP A 47 7.12 18.70 -13.84
C ASP A 47 8.01 17.58 -14.41
N ARG A 48 7.75 17.16 -15.66
CA ARG A 48 8.51 16.08 -16.30
C ARG A 48 9.93 16.49 -16.67
N LYS A 49 10.18 17.77 -17.01
CA LYS A 49 11.54 18.23 -17.35
C LYS A 49 12.41 18.27 -16.11
N LEU A 50 11.86 18.72 -14.98
CA LEU A 50 12.52 18.66 -13.68
C LEU A 50 12.84 17.21 -13.31
N ALA A 51 11.88 16.28 -13.44
CA ALA A 51 12.12 14.86 -13.22
C ALA A 51 13.27 14.30 -14.08
N GLN A 52 13.29 14.64 -15.37
CA GLN A 52 14.38 14.25 -16.30
C GLN A 52 15.73 14.83 -15.89
N SER A 53 15.78 16.10 -15.47
CA SER A 53 17.04 16.74 -15.03
C SER A 53 17.61 16.12 -13.75
N LEU A 54 16.75 15.53 -12.92
CA LEU A 54 17.10 14.85 -11.68
C LEU A 54 17.28 13.33 -11.85
N ASP A 55 17.04 12.79 -13.05
CA ASP A 55 17.02 11.36 -13.35
C ASP A 55 16.08 10.56 -12.42
N ILE A 56 14.89 11.10 -12.14
CA ILE A 56 13.85 10.46 -11.31
C ILE A 56 12.50 10.43 -12.01
N SER A 57 11.56 9.67 -11.45
CA SER A 57 10.19 9.57 -11.98
C SER A 57 9.35 10.82 -11.67
N PRO A 58 8.55 11.33 -12.60
CA PRO A 58 7.60 12.41 -12.33
C PRO A 58 6.38 11.91 -11.54
N HIS A 59 5.75 12.81 -10.77
CA HIS A 59 4.45 12.57 -10.12
C HIS A 59 3.32 12.25 -11.11
N PRO A 60 3.13 13.01 -12.21
CA PRO A 60 2.13 12.66 -13.22
C PRO A 60 2.54 11.42 -14.02
N GLY A 61 1.72 10.37 -13.94
CA GLY A 61 1.94 9.11 -14.64
C GLY A 61 1.45 7.88 -13.88
N GLY A 62 1.15 8.03 -12.58
CA GLY A 62 0.81 6.90 -11.72
C GLY A 62 1.98 5.94 -11.55
N PRO A 63 1.78 4.81 -10.87
CA PRO A 63 2.74 3.72 -10.91
C PRO A 63 2.99 3.35 -12.38
N LEU A 64 4.26 3.25 -12.79
CA LEU A 64 4.60 2.66 -14.08
C LEU A 64 3.77 1.37 -14.23
N GLY A 65 3.05 1.18 -15.34
CA GLY A 65 2.10 0.05 -15.44
C GLY A 65 2.74 -1.32 -15.13
N THR A 66 4.05 -1.44 -15.38
CA THR A 66 4.88 -2.59 -14.98
C THR A 66 5.08 -2.71 -13.47
N TYR A 67 5.26 -1.61 -12.75
CA TYR A 67 5.36 -1.58 -11.28
C TYR A 67 4.04 -2.00 -10.63
N GLY A 68 2.91 -1.38 -11.00
CA GLY A 68 1.61 -1.71 -10.42
C GLY A 68 1.23 -3.18 -10.63
N LYS A 69 1.51 -3.72 -11.83
CA LYS A 69 1.32 -5.15 -12.13
C LYS A 69 2.20 -6.04 -11.25
N ARG A 70 3.50 -5.75 -11.16
CA ARG A 70 4.45 -6.54 -10.35
C ARG A 70 4.12 -6.49 -8.86
N LEU A 71 3.69 -5.34 -8.34
CA LEU A 71 3.25 -5.20 -6.96
C LEU A 71 2.01 -6.05 -6.70
N THR A 72 1.02 -6.02 -7.60
CA THR A 72 -0.18 -6.89 -7.54
C THR A 72 0.21 -8.37 -7.53
N GLU A 73 1.12 -8.78 -8.42
CA GLU A 73 1.59 -10.17 -8.50
C GLU A 73 2.31 -10.61 -7.21
N ALA A 74 3.15 -9.74 -6.64
CA ALA A 74 3.87 -10.01 -5.41
C ALA A 74 2.92 -10.17 -4.22
N LEU A 75 1.96 -9.26 -4.05
CA LEU A 75 0.94 -9.34 -3.00
C LEU A 75 0.10 -10.61 -3.15
N GLY A 76 -0.35 -10.91 -4.37
CA GLY A 76 -1.11 -12.13 -4.64
C GLY A 76 -0.31 -13.41 -4.38
N LYS A 77 1.01 -13.41 -4.61
CA LYS A 77 1.87 -14.55 -4.28
C LYS A 77 1.95 -14.78 -2.77
N ILE A 78 2.02 -13.70 -1.98
CA ILE A 78 2.00 -13.80 -0.52
C ILE A 78 0.64 -14.31 -0.05
N GLU A 79 -0.46 -13.77 -0.58
CA GLU A 79 -1.83 -14.19 -0.22
C GLU A 79 -2.14 -15.65 -0.56
N ARG A 80 -1.48 -16.22 -1.58
CA ARG A 80 -1.59 -17.65 -1.92
C ARG A 80 -0.64 -18.55 -1.13
N SER A 81 0.23 -17.99 -0.29
CA SER A 81 1.20 -18.78 0.47
C SER A 81 0.55 -19.52 1.64
N ARG A 82 1.15 -20.65 2.02
CA ARG A 82 0.73 -21.42 3.21
C ARG A 82 0.87 -20.60 4.49
N ASP A 83 1.90 -19.76 4.57
CA ASP A 83 2.17 -18.90 5.73
C ASP A 83 1.07 -17.87 5.93
N PHE A 84 0.61 -17.25 4.83
CA PHE A 84 -0.53 -16.34 4.89
C PHE A 84 -1.80 -17.06 5.34
N ALA A 85 -2.11 -18.23 4.78
CA ALA A 85 -3.27 -19.02 5.19
C ALA A 85 -3.21 -19.38 6.69
N ALA A 86 -2.05 -19.81 7.19
CA ALA A 86 -1.84 -20.13 8.60
C ALA A 86 -1.98 -18.88 9.50
N ALA A 87 -1.40 -17.74 9.10
CA ALA A 87 -1.49 -16.49 9.84
C ALA A 87 -2.93 -15.97 9.90
N SER A 88 -3.67 -16.00 8.79
CA SER A 88 -5.07 -15.58 8.72
C SER A 88 -5.98 -16.48 9.56
N ALA A 89 -5.79 -17.80 9.51
CA ALA A 89 -6.54 -18.75 10.35
C ALA A 89 -6.27 -18.53 11.84
N GLY A 90 -5.00 -18.34 12.22
CA GLY A 90 -4.61 -18.01 13.60
C GLY A 90 -5.22 -16.70 14.11
N ALA A 91 -5.25 -15.67 13.27
CA ALA A 91 -5.88 -14.38 13.59
C ALA A 91 -7.41 -14.53 13.76
N ALA A 92 -8.08 -15.25 12.86
CA ALA A 92 -9.52 -15.51 12.96
C ALA A 92 -9.89 -16.27 14.24
N ALA A 93 -9.12 -17.32 14.58
CA ALA A 93 -9.31 -18.07 15.82
C ALA A 93 -9.13 -17.19 17.06
N ARG A 94 -8.13 -16.30 17.06
CA ARG A 94 -7.90 -15.36 18.17
C ARG A 94 -9.08 -14.38 18.33
N ILE A 95 -9.64 -13.88 17.23
CA ILE A 95 -10.80 -12.99 17.26
C ILE A 95 -12.04 -13.72 17.79
N ALA A 96 -12.29 -14.96 17.36
CA ALA A 96 -13.41 -15.76 17.85
C ALA A 96 -13.35 -15.95 19.38
N VAL A 97 -12.16 -16.23 19.93
CA VAL A 97 -11.95 -16.32 21.39
C VAL A 97 -12.23 -15.01 22.12
N LEU A 98 -11.90 -13.86 21.53
CA LEU A 98 -12.18 -12.55 22.13
C LEU A 98 -13.68 -12.24 22.11
N MET A 99 -14.37 -12.54 21.00
CA MET A 99 -15.82 -12.34 20.88
C MET A 99 -16.63 -13.23 21.83
N ASP A 100 -16.14 -14.44 22.14
CA ASP A 100 -16.76 -15.35 23.12
C ASP A 100 -16.58 -14.84 24.57
N LYS A 101 -15.48 -14.13 24.87
CA LYS A 101 -15.20 -13.59 26.20
C LYS A 101 -15.90 -12.27 26.53
N GLU A 102 -16.33 -11.51 25.51
CA GLU A 102 -17.07 -10.25 25.71
C GLU A 102 -18.60 -10.43 25.61
N GLY A 103 -19.08 -11.66 25.44
CA GLY A 103 -20.51 -12.01 25.35
C GLY A 103 -21.18 -12.42 26.67
N HIS A 104 -20.55 -12.20 27.83
CA HIS A 104 -21.08 -12.50 29.16
C HIS A 104 -21.07 -11.28 30.09
#